data_AF-G7NHL0-F1
#
_entry.id   AF-G7NHL0-F1
#
_cell.length_a   1.000
_cell.length_b   1.000
_cell.length_c   1.000
_cell.angle_alpha   90.00
_cell.angle_beta   90.00
_cell.angle_gamma   90.00
#
_symmetry.space_group_name_H-M   'P 1'
#
loop_
_entity.id
_entity.type
_entity.pdbx_description
1 polymer ?
#
loop_
_entity_poly.entity_id
_entity_poly.type
_entity_poly.pdbx_seq_one_letter_code
_entity_poly.pdbx_strand_id
1 'polypeptide(L)'
;QASKAKENGSDSFMHSMEPQLEQQMETTQSLVDSSVAFVNKTVWNLMVGLMPKTTMRLMINDTKEFIFSELLANLSSCGDQSTLMEELAQ
;
A
#
# COMPACT_ATOMS: atom_id res chain seq x y z
N GLN A 1 -37.52 -51.54 23.39
CA GLN A 1 -36.38 -51.85 22.48
C GLN A 1 -36.75 -51.31 21.11
N ALA A 2 -35.94 -50.56 20.37
CA ALA A 2 -34.55 -50.17 20.53
C ALA A 2 -34.33 -48.85 19.77
N SER A 3 -33.57 -47.93 20.38
CA SER A 3 -32.99 -46.77 19.71
C SER A 3 -31.86 -47.18 18.76
N LYS A 4 -31.54 -46.25 17.85
CA LYS A 4 -30.29 -46.08 17.07
C LYS A 4 -30.23 -46.76 15.70
N ALA A 5 -30.50 -45.97 14.66
CA ALA A 5 -29.72 -46.02 13.43
C ALA A 5 -29.03 -44.66 13.28
N LYS A 6 -27.73 -44.67 13.60
CA LYS A 6 -26.80 -43.55 13.60
C LYS A 6 -26.63 -42.98 12.18
N GLU A 7 -26.85 -41.68 12.09
CA GLU A 7 -25.99 -40.69 11.43
C GLU A 7 -24.52 -41.15 11.34
N ASN A 8 -24.10 -41.75 10.23
CA ASN A 8 -22.72 -42.25 10.07
C ASN A 8 -22.18 -42.16 8.63
N GLY A 9 -22.81 -41.36 7.75
CA GLY A 9 -22.36 -41.16 6.36
C GLY A 9 -21.40 -39.97 6.15
N SER A 10 -21.31 -39.06 7.14
CA SER A 10 -20.40 -37.91 7.11
C SER A 10 -18.98 -38.27 7.57
N ASP A 11 -18.85 -39.21 8.53
CA ASP A 11 -17.55 -39.71 9.01
C ASP A 11 -16.76 -40.46 7.92
N SER A 12 -17.43 -41.15 7.00
CA SER A 12 -16.75 -41.88 5.92
C SER A 12 -16.14 -40.97 4.85
N PHE A 13 -16.71 -39.78 4.63
CA PHE A 13 -16.15 -38.81 3.69
C PHE A 13 -14.90 -38.12 4.29
N MET A 14 -14.94 -37.81 5.59
CA MET A 14 -13.78 -37.29 6.32
C MET A 14 -12.65 -38.31 6.42
N HIS A 15 -12.97 -39.61 6.48
CA HIS A 15 -11.96 -40.68 6.51
C HIS A 15 -11.40 -41.11 5.15
N SER A 16 -12.00 -40.68 4.03
CA SER A 16 -11.57 -41.07 2.68
C SER A 16 -10.91 -39.92 1.91
N MET A 17 -10.66 -38.77 2.55
CA MET A 17 -9.71 -37.79 2.05
C MET A 17 -8.38 -38.51 1.84
N GLU A 18 -7.97 -38.67 0.59
CA GLU A 18 -6.70 -39.30 0.28
C GLU A 18 -5.59 -38.41 0.87
N PRO A 19 -4.63 -38.95 1.62
CA PRO A 19 -3.58 -38.17 2.30
C PRO A 19 -2.84 -37.18 1.38
N GLN A 20 -2.81 -37.46 0.07
CA GLN A 20 -2.23 -36.59 -0.95
C GLN A 20 -3.03 -35.30 -1.19
N LEU A 21 -4.37 -35.38 -1.17
CA LEU A 21 -5.22 -34.21 -1.38
C LEU A 21 -5.07 -33.21 -0.24
N GLU A 22 -5.00 -33.71 1.00
CA GLU A 22 -4.80 -32.89 2.20
C GLU A 22 -3.45 -32.15 2.15
N GLN A 23 -2.36 -32.86 1.86
CA GLN A 23 -1.03 -32.27 1.71
C GLN A 23 -0.97 -31.21 0.57
N GLN A 24 -1.68 -31.44 -0.53
CA GLN A 24 -1.77 -30.48 -1.64
C GLN A 24 -2.52 -29.21 -1.24
N MET A 25 -3.60 -29.34 -0.46
CA MET A 25 -4.35 -28.20 0.06
C MET A 25 -3.50 -27.38 1.04
N GLU A 26 -2.77 -28.04 1.95
CA GLU A 26 -1.82 -27.37 2.85
C GLU A 26 -0.71 -26.63 2.10
N THR A 27 -0.14 -27.26 1.07
CA THR A 27 0.89 -26.63 0.22
C THR A 27 0.32 -25.41 -0.49
N THR A 28 -0.89 -25.53 -1.05
CA THR A 28 -1.58 -24.43 -1.71
C THR A 28 -1.86 -23.29 -0.75
N GLN A 29 -2.34 -23.59 0.47
CA GLN A 29 -2.58 -22.58 1.49
C GLN A 29 -1.28 -21.87 1.90
N SER A 30 -0.20 -22.63 2.12
CA SER A 30 1.12 -22.06 2.43
C SER A 30 1.62 -21.13 1.32
N LEU A 31 1.39 -21.47 0.05
CA LEU A 31 1.75 -20.62 -1.08
C LEU A 31 0.91 -19.33 -1.08
N VAL A 32 -0.40 -19.43 -0.88
CA VAL A 32 -1.29 -18.27 -0.78
C VAL A 32 -0.85 -17.35 0.36
N ASP A 33 -0.62 -17.90 1.55
CA ASP A 33 -0.20 -17.14 2.73
C ASP A 33 1.14 -16.43 2.48
N SER A 34 2.10 -17.12 1.88
CA SER A 34 3.40 -16.53 1.53
C SER A 34 3.27 -15.41 0.50
N SER A 35 2.36 -15.54 -0.47
CA SER A 35 2.12 -14.52 -1.49
C SER A 35 1.50 -13.26 -0.89
N VAL A 36 0.53 -13.42 0.02
CA VAL A 36 -0.10 -12.29 0.73
C VAL A 36 0.91 -11.60 1.63
N ALA A 37 1.75 -12.37 2.34
CA ALA A 37 2.81 -11.80 3.17
C ALA A 37 3.84 -11.01 2.35
N PHE A 38 4.25 -11.51 1.19
CA PHE A 38 5.15 -10.80 0.29
C PHE A 38 4.53 -9.49 -0.22
N VAL A 39 3.29 -9.53 -0.70
CA VAL A 39 2.55 -8.34 -1.16
C VAL A 39 2.41 -7.32 -0.03
N ASN A 40 2.03 -7.75 1.17
CA ASN A 40 1.90 -6.83 2.31
C ASN A 40 3.24 -6.19 2.66
N LYS A 41 4.35 -6.95 2.60
CA LYS A 41 5.69 -6.42 2.84
C LYS A 41 6.12 -5.40 1.79
N THR A 42 5.83 -5.63 0.52
CA THR A 42 6.18 -4.68 -0.56
C THR A 42 5.34 -3.42 -0.47
N VAL A 43 4.03 -3.53 -0.22
CA VAL A 43 3.12 -2.39 -0.03
C VAL A 43 3.57 -1.54 1.16
N TRP A 44 3.86 -2.17 2.31
CA TRP A 44 4.38 -1.44 3.47
C TRP A 44 5.67 -0.72 3.10
N ASN A 45 6.65 -1.43 2.53
CA ASN A 45 7.97 -0.88 2.20
C ASN A 45 7.86 0.32 1.28
N LEU A 46 7.00 0.24 0.26
CA LEU A 46 6.74 1.36 -0.63
C LEU A 46 6.07 2.52 0.14
N MET A 47 4.99 2.24 0.86
CA MET A 47 4.14 3.25 1.48
C MET A 47 4.83 4.03 2.60
N VAL A 48 5.56 3.34 3.47
CA VAL A 48 6.15 3.97 4.65
C VAL A 48 7.67 4.10 4.55
N GLY A 49 8.31 3.33 3.66
CA GLY A 49 9.75 3.45 3.41
C GLY A 49 10.12 4.44 2.30
N LEU A 50 9.44 4.38 1.15
CA LEU A 50 9.84 5.13 -0.05
C LEU A 50 8.99 6.38 -0.28
N MET A 51 7.67 6.32 -0.14
CA MET A 51 6.80 7.46 -0.44
C MET A 51 7.19 8.73 0.34
N PRO A 52 7.46 8.71 1.66
CA PRO A 52 7.83 9.92 2.38
C PRO A 52 9.15 10.53 1.86
N LYS A 53 10.12 9.68 1.47
CA LYS A 53 11.40 10.14 0.91
C LYS A 53 11.20 10.77 -0.47
N THR A 54 10.34 10.18 -1.30
CA THR A 54 10.01 10.70 -2.62
C THR A 54 9.24 12.03 -2.52
N THR A 55 8.23 12.12 -1.64
CA THR A 55 7.50 13.37 -1.39
C THR A 55 8.41 14.45 -0.85
N MET A 56 9.29 14.11 0.10
CA MET A 56 10.27 15.06 0.64
C MET A 56 11.15 15.64 -0.46
N ARG A 57 11.71 14.79 -1.32
CA ARG A 57 12.59 15.26 -2.39
C ARG A 57 11.82 16.04 -3.45
N LEU A 58 10.77 15.46 -4.04
CA LEU A 58 10.13 15.99 -5.25
C LEU A 58 9.09 17.09 -4.98
N MET A 59 8.51 17.11 -3.79
CA MET A 59 7.49 18.13 -3.46
C MET A 59 8.10 19.17 -2.54
N ILE A 60 8.65 18.73 -1.40
CA ILE A 60 9.07 19.66 -0.35
C ILE A 60 10.36 20.37 -0.74
N ASN A 61 11.41 19.64 -1.09
CA ASN A 61 12.69 20.24 -1.44
C ASN A 61 12.60 21.03 -2.74
N ASP A 62 11.92 20.52 -3.77
CA ASP A 62 11.75 21.25 -5.02
C ASP A 62 10.96 22.57 -4.82
N THR A 63 9.87 22.56 -4.03
CA THR A 63 9.15 23.80 -3.66
C THR A 63 10.03 24.76 -2.88
N LYS A 64 10.82 24.23 -1.94
CA LYS A 64 11.78 25.02 -1.18
C LYS A 64 12.77 25.71 -2.11
N GLU A 65 13.40 24.97 -3.02
CA GLU A 65 14.37 25.53 -3.98
C GLU A 65 13.73 26.59 -4.88
N PHE A 66 12.51 26.35 -5.38
CA PHE A 66 11.78 27.36 -6.15
C PHE A 66 11.61 28.67 -5.36
N ILE A 67 11.18 28.59 -4.10
CA ILE A 67 10.99 29.78 -3.24
C ILE A 67 12.31 30.52 -3.02
N PHE A 68 13.41 29.81 -2.75
CA PHE A 68 14.69 30.44 -2.44
C PHE A 68 15.45 30.98 -3.65
N SER A 69 15.33 30.30 -4.80
CA SER A 69 16.21 30.53 -5.94
C SER A 69 15.52 31.19 -7.12
N GLU A 70 14.21 30.98 -7.31
CA GLU A 70 13.52 31.35 -8.54
C GLU A 70 12.37 32.35 -8.33
N LEU A 71 11.66 32.26 -7.20
CA LEU A 71 10.44 33.02 -6.95
C LEU A 71 10.62 34.54 -7.12
N LEU A 72 11.66 35.11 -6.51
CA LEU A 72 11.89 36.56 -6.57
C LEU A 72 12.21 37.03 -8.00
N ALA A 73 12.99 36.25 -8.75
CA ALA A 73 13.31 36.55 -10.13
C ALA A 73 12.07 36.49 -11.03
N ASN A 74 11.19 35.49 -10.80
CA ASN A 74 9.94 35.33 -11.53
C ASN A 74 8.93 36.45 -11.22
N LEU A 75 8.83 36.88 -9.96
CA LEU A 75 8.00 38.02 -9.59
C LEU A 75 8.52 39.34 -10.18
N SER A 76 9.84 39.48 -10.26
CA SER A 76 10.48 40.68 -10.83
C SER A 76 10.42 40.72 -12.36
N SER A 77 10.28 39.58 -13.04
CA SER A 77 10.13 39.51 -14.50
C SER A 77 8.69 39.70 -14.98
N CYS A 78 7.70 39.53 -14.09
CA CYS A 78 6.33 39.96 -14.32
C CYS A 78 6.31 41.50 -14.24
N GLY A 79 6.31 42.18 -15.39
CA GLY A 79 6.70 43.58 -15.56
C GLY A 79 5.83 44.66 -14.89
N ASP A 80 5.19 44.39 -13.75
CA ASP A 80 4.34 45.31 -12.99
C ASP A 80 4.65 45.24 -11.49
N GLN A 81 5.95 45.26 -11.16
CA GLN A 81 6.45 45.17 -9.78
C GLN A 81 5.90 46.28 -8.87
N SER A 82 5.56 47.45 -9.43
CA SER A 82 4.94 48.56 -8.66
C SER A 82 3.55 48.21 -8.17
N THR A 83 2.73 47.57 -8.99
CA THR A 83 1.32 47.24 -8.69
C THR A 83 1.25 46.12 -7.65
N LEU A 84 2.09 45.09 -7.80
CA LEU A 84 2.25 44.03 -6.80
C LEU A 84 2.77 44.55 -5.46
N MET A 85 3.68 45.52 -5.47
CA MET A 85 4.25 46.09 -4.24
C MET A 85 3.30 47.08 -3.55
N GLU A 86 2.46 47.78 -4.31
CA GLU A 86 1.38 48.62 -3.76
C GLU A 86 0.25 47.77 -3.14
N GLU A 87 -0.15 46.64 -3.74
CA GLU A 87 -1.17 45.75 -3.17
C GLU A 87 -0.72 45.05 -1.87
N LEU A 88 0.57 44.81 -1.67
CA LEU A 88 1.11 44.21 -0.46
C LEU A 88 1.31 45.20 0.71
N ALA A 89 1.35 46.49 0.42
CA ALA A 89 1.51 47.55 1.40
C ALA A 89 0.17 48.06 1.97
N GLN A 90 -0.95 47.55 1.45
CA GLN A 90 -2.32 47.90 1.82
C GLN A 90 -2.94 46.87 2.78
#